data_AF-A0A5B7C213-F1
#
_entry.id   AF-A0A5B7C213-F1
#
_cell.length_a   1.000
_cell.length_b   1.000
_cell.length_c   1.000
_cell.angle_alpha   90.00
_cell.angle_beta   90.00
_cell.angle_gamma   90.00
#
_symmetry.space_group_name_H-M   'P 1'
#
loop_
_entity.id
_entity.type
_entity.pdbx_description
1 polymer ?
#
loop_
_entity_poly.entity_id
_entity_poly.type
_entity_poly.pdbx_seq_one_letter_code
_entity_poly.pdbx_strand_id
1 'polypeptide(L)'
;RTTPIAEDAMVDALRSANFNSYAPDIVECIKDYLNITAGPVTFTQGAVPQILARTAEDFFLKTINVLREAADICYDRLNEIPCFTCPRKPEGSMFIMAKLNLSLLEGINDDMDFCFKLAKEESVIILPGITVGLKNWLRITFAIEPSSLEDGLGRIQAFYFEACQEVLRFIFHSRYKIEL
;
A
#
# COMPACT_ATOMS: atom_id res chain seq x y z
N ARG A 1 -17.17 31.83 -8.46
CA ARG A 1 -16.37 32.70 -7.57
C ARG A 1 -17.16 32.84 -6.28
N THR A 2 -16.65 32.33 -5.18
CA THR A 2 -17.17 32.58 -3.83
C THR A 2 -17.11 34.08 -3.57
N THR A 3 -18.15 34.63 -2.94
CA THR A 3 -18.19 36.05 -2.58
C THR A 3 -17.19 36.33 -1.46
N PRO A 4 -16.56 37.51 -1.40
CA PRO A 4 -15.64 37.87 -0.31
C PRO A 4 -16.26 37.67 1.08
N ILE A 5 -17.56 37.92 1.22
CA ILE A 5 -18.35 37.70 2.43
C ILE A 5 -18.36 36.22 2.86
N ALA A 6 -18.34 35.29 1.90
CA ALA A 6 -18.31 33.85 2.18
C ALA A 6 -16.91 33.39 2.60
N GLU A 7 -15.86 34.01 2.05
CA GLU A 7 -14.48 33.74 2.46
C GLU A 7 -14.22 34.28 3.86
N ASP A 8 -14.64 35.50 4.17
CA ASP A 8 -14.53 36.10 5.50
C ASP A 8 -15.33 35.30 6.54
N ALA A 9 -16.54 34.86 6.20
CA ALA A 9 -17.34 34.02 7.09
C ALA A 9 -16.68 32.66 7.37
N MET A 10 -16.01 32.04 6.38
CA MET A 10 -15.24 30.80 6.59
C MET A 10 -14.01 31.04 7.46
N VAL A 11 -13.28 32.14 7.24
CA VAL A 11 -12.11 32.50 8.04
C VAL A 11 -12.50 32.80 9.49
N ASP A 12 -13.60 33.53 9.71
CA ASP A 12 -14.13 33.80 11.04
C ASP A 12 -14.68 32.55 11.73
N ALA A 13 -15.34 31.65 10.99
CA ALA A 13 -15.76 30.37 11.54
C ALA A 13 -14.56 29.50 11.99
N LEU A 14 -13.47 29.48 11.21
CA LEU A 14 -12.24 28.77 11.56
C LEU A 14 -11.49 29.42 12.74
N ARG A 15 -11.47 30.76 12.80
CA ARG A 15 -10.75 31.51 13.85
C ARG A 15 -11.51 31.61 15.16
N SER A 16 -12.83 31.68 15.11
CA SER A 16 -13.67 31.86 16.30
C SER A 16 -13.70 30.63 17.20
N ALA A 17 -13.32 29.45 16.70
CA ALA A 17 -13.43 28.15 17.38
C ALA A 17 -14.85 27.78 17.86
N ASN A 18 -15.85 28.65 17.65
CA ASN A 18 -17.25 28.49 18.07
C ASN A 18 -17.95 27.30 17.41
N PHE A 19 -17.41 26.78 16.31
CA PHE A 19 -17.94 25.64 15.57
C PHE A 19 -16.99 24.44 15.49
N ASN A 20 -15.86 24.48 16.20
CA ASN A 20 -15.00 23.30 16.31
C ASN A 20 -15.66 22.35 17.31
N SER A 21 -15.96 21.13 16.88
CA SER A 21 -16.49 20.03 17.71
C SER A 21 -15.52 19.51 18.79
N TYR A 22 -14.43 20.23 19.01
CA TYR A 22 -13.36 19.92 19.94
C TYR A 22 -13.56 20.71 21.24
N ALA A 23 -13.20 20.12 22.39
CA ALA A 23 -13.18 20.85 23.65
C ALA A 23 -12.29 22.11 23.51
N PRO A 24 -12.71 23.26 24.07
CA PRO A 24 -12.12 24.58 23.78
C PRO A 24 -10.60 24.67 24.01
N ASP A 25 -10.03 23.75 24.80
CA ASP A 25 -8.62 23.80 25.22
C ASP A 25 -7.69 22.88 24.41
N ILE A 26 -8.20 22.02 23.50
CA ILE A 26 -7.37 21.04 22.79
C ILE A 26 -6.29 21.71 21.93
N VAL A 27 -6.60 22.86 21.32
CA VAL A 27 -5.64 23.60 20.50
C VAL A 27 -4.50 24.15 21.35
N GLU A 28 -4.77 24.65 22.55
CA GLU A 28 -3.73 25.11 23.47
C GLU A 28 -2.89 23.94 23.98
N CYS A 29 -3.51 22.80 24.32
CA CYS A 29 -2.78 21.58 24.66
C CYS A 29 -1.83 21.12 23.54
N ILE A 30 -2.25 21.24 22.27
CA ILE A 30 -1.39 20.90 21.12
C ILE A 30 -0.22 21.89 21.02
N LYS A 31 -0.46 23.20 21.19
CA LYS A 31 0.61 24.21 21.17
C LYS A 31 1.63 23.98 22.28
N ASP A 32 1.16 23.69 23.50
CA ASP A 32 2.02 23.37 24.63
C ASP A 32 2.87 22.12 24.35
N TYR A 33 2.27 21.09 23.74
CA TYR A 33 2.99 19.88 23.31
C TYR A 33 4.05 20.17 22.23
N LEU A 34 3.75 21.07 21.29
CA LEU A 34 4.70 21.49 20.26
C LEU A 34 5.90 22.25 20.83
N ASN A 35 5.77 22.91 21.98
CA ASN A 35 6.90 23.59 22.65
C ASN A 35 7.92 22.63 23.28
N ILE A 36 7.53 21.37 23.54
CA ILE A 36 8.39 20.34 24.15
C ILE A 36 8.84 19.26 23.16
N THR A 37 8.42 19.36 21.90
CA THR A 37 8.80 18.44 20.82
C THR A 37 9.59 19.15 19.73
N ALA A 38 10.42 18.40 19.01
CA ALA A 38 11.12 18.96 17.87
C ALA A 38 10.13 19.25 16.74
N GLY A 39 10.02 20.52 16.36
CA GLY A 39 9.25 20.94 15.20
C GLY A 39 9.86 20.44 13.87
N PRO A 40 9.12 20.56 12.77
CA PRO A 40 9.65 20.23 11.44
C PRO A 40 10.87 21.08 11.10
N VAL A 41 11.78 20.55 10.28
CA VAL A 41 12.98 21.27 9.83
C VAL A 41 12.63 22.56 9.07
N THR A 42 13.41 23.61 9.29
CA THR A 42 13.11 24.98 8.82
C THR A 42 12.97 25.09 7.30
N PHE A 43 13.75 24.31 6.53
CA PHE A 43 13.63 24.31 5.07
C PHE A 43 12.30 23.72 4.58
N THR A 44 11.76 22.69 5.24
CA THR A 44 10.42 22.16 4.93
C THR A 44 9.36 23.20 5.26
N GLN A 45 9.48 23.90 6.39
CA GLN A 45 8.56 24.99 6.75
C GLN A 45 8.57 26.11 5.70
N GLY A 46 9.74 26.48 5.17
CA GLY A 46 9.86 27.45 4.08
C GLY A 46 9.35 26.95 2.73
N ALA A 47 9.46 25.64 2.45
CA ALA A 47 9.06 25.04 1.19
C ALA A 47 7.55 24.77 1.10
N VAL A 48 6.90 24.32 2.18
CA VAL A 48 5.49 23.90 2.18
C VAL A 48 4.53 24.95 1.60
N PRO A 49 4.59 26.24 1.98
CA PRO A 49 3.71 27.25 1.38
C PRO A 49 3.89 27.37 -0.13
N GLN A 50 5.13 27.24 -0.62
CA GLN A 50 5.44 27.29 -2.05
C GLN A 50 4.94 26.04 -2.77
N ILE A 51 5.13 24.85 -2.17
CA ILE A 51 4.62 23.57 -2.71
C ILE A 51 3.09 23.64 -2.83
N LEU A 52 2.39 24.15 -1.81
CA LEU A 52 0.92 24.25 -1.83
C LEU A 52 0.42 25.28 -2.84
N ALA A 53 1.10 26.43 -2.97
CA ALA A 53 0.65 27.52 -3.85
C ALA A 53 1.08 27.37 -5.32
N ARG A 54 2.18 26.66 -5.60
CA ARG A 54 2.84 26.67 -6.92
C ARG A 54 2.94 25.31 -7.61
N THR A 55 2.62 24.19 -6.95
CA THR A 55 2.57 22.90 -7.64
C THR A 55 1.47 22.93 -8.69
N ALA A 56 1.83 22.74 -9.95
CA ALA A 56 0.88 22.78 -11.06
C ALA A 56 -0.05 21.56 -11.04
N GLU A 57 -1.29 21.75 -11.51
CA GLU A 57 -2.31 20.69 -11.52
C GLU A 57 -1.90 19.47 -12.34
N ASP A 58 -1.16 19.69 -13.43
CA ASP A 58 -0.68 18.63 -14.31
C ASP A 58 0.30 17.67 -13.62
N PHE A 59 1.04 18.14 -12.60
CA PHE A 59 1.88 17.28 -11.76
C PHE A 59 1.02 16.21 -11.07
N PHE A 60 -0.06 16.62 -10.42
CA PHE A 60 -0.95 15.70 -9.71
C PHE A 60 -1.64 14.74 -10.69
N LEU A 61 -2.14 15.24 -11.82
CA LEU A 61 -2.78 14.40 -12.84
C LEU A 61 -1.82 13.34 -13.40
N LYS A 62 -0.57 13.73 -13.70
CA LYS A 62 0.48 12.79 -14.14
C LYS A 62 0.75 11.73 -13.08
N THR A 63 0.95 12.13 -11.83
CA THR A 63 1.18 11.19 -10.72
C THR A 63 0.02 10.22 -10.53
N ILE A 64 -1.22 10.73 -10.55
CA ILE A 64 -2.43 9.89 -10.42
C ILE A 64 -2.55 8.90 -11.58
N ASN A 65 -2.24 9.32 -12.81
CA ASN A 65 -2.31 8.43 -13.97
C ASN A 65 -1.27 7.31 -13.88
N VAL A 66 -0.02 7.62 -13.49
CA VAL A 66 1.03 6.62 -13.29
C VAL A 66 0.65 5.63 -12.18
N LEU A 67 0.15 6.12 -11.05
CA LEU A 67 -0.28 5.26 -9.94
C LEU A 67 -1.49 4.40 -10.33
N ARG A 68 -2.41 4.91 -11.15
CA ARG A 68 -3.55 4.14 -11.66
C ARG A 68 -3.08 3.00 -12.56
N GLU A 69 -2.20 3.27 -13.51
CA GLU A 69 -1.65 2.25 -14.40
C GLU A 69 -0.90 1.17 -13.60
N ALA A 70 -0.06 1.58 -12.64
CA ALA A 70 0.65 0.63 -11.77
C ALA A 70 -0.31 -0.19 -10.88
N ALA A 71 -1.38 0.42 -10.39
CA ALA A 71 -2.43 -0.28 -9.64
C ALA A 71 -3.17 -1.29 -10.51
N ASP A 72 -3.46 -0.95 -11.76
CA ASP A 72 -4.11 -1.82 -12.74
C ASP A 72 -3.25 -3.07 -12.99
N ILE A 73 -1.98 -2.86 -13.35
CA ILE A 73 -1.01 -3.94 -13.57
C ILE A 73 -0.90 -4.83 -12.32
N CYS A 74 -0.67 -4.23 -11.15
CA CYS A 74 -0.48 -4.98 -9.91
C CYS A 74 -1.72 -5.81 -9.56
N TYR A 75 -2.92 -5.22 -9.68
CA TYR A 75 -4.17 -5.92 -9.39
C TYR A 75 -4.41 -7.09 -10.35
N ASP A 76 -4.25 -6.86 -11.65
CA ASP A 76 -4.52 -7.87 -12.67
C ASP A 76 -3.56 -9.06 -12.53
N ARG A 77 -2.24 -8.79 -12.39
CA ARG A 77 -1.21 -9.82 -12.23
C ARG A 77 -1.36 -10.61 -10.93
N LEU A 78 -1.74 -9.97 -9.83
CA LEU A 78 -2.00 -10.68 -8.57
C LEU A 78 -3.21 -11.60 -8.65
N ASN A 79 -4.25 -11.22 -9.40
CA ASN A 79 -5.43 -12.07 -9.59
C ASN A 79 -5.15 -13.30 -10.47
N GLU A 80 -4.07 -13.30 -11.26
CA GLU A 80 -3.61 -14.46 -12.01
C GLU A 80 -2.95 -15.53 -11.11
N ILE A 81 -2.56 -15.18 -9.89
CA ILE A 81 -1.85 -16.06 -8.95
C ILE A 81 -2.86 -16.63 -7.93
N PRO A 82 -3.20 -17.94 -7.98
CA PRO A 82 -4.27 -18.52 -7.18
C PRO A 82 -4.13 -18.42 -5.67
N CYS A 83 -2.91 -18.26 -5.14
CA CYS A 83 -2.72 -18.09 -3.69
C CYS A 83 -3.13 -16.71 -3.18
N PHE A 84 -3.40 -15.73 -4.06
CA PHE A 84 -3.84 -14.40 -3.65
C PHE A 84 -5.33 -14.22 -3.86
N THR A 85 -5.92 -13.43 -2.96
CA THR A 85 -7.27 -12.88 -3.15
C THR A 85 -7.21 -11.39 -2.91
N CYS A 86 -7.46 -10.62 -3.96
CA CYS A 86 -7.56 -9.16 -3.91
C CYS A 86 -9.06 -8.79 -3.91
N PRO A 87 -9.68 -8.52 -2.74
CA PRO A 87 -11.13 -8.32 -2.68
C PRO A 87 -11.59 -7.06 -3.41
N ARG A 88 -10.71 -6.05 -3.50
CA ARG A 88 -10.96 -4.78 -4.16
C ARG A 88 -9.70 -4.26 -4.81
N LYS A 89 -9.85 -3.69 -6.00
CA LYS A 89 -8.84 -2.87 -6.64
C LYS A 89 -8.65 -1.57 -5.84
N PRO A 90 -7.42 -1.08 -5.65
CA PRO A 90 -7.17 0.14 -4.90
C PRO A 90 -7.69 1.35 -5.69
N GLU A 91 -8.44 2.22 -5.03
CA GLU A 91 -8.94 3.49 -5.61
C GLU A 91 -8.03 4.69 -5.28
N GLY A 92 -7.01 4.47 -4.45
CA GLY A 92 -6.05 5.48 -4.03
C GLY A 92 -4.90 4.85 -3.23
N SER A 93 -4.02 5.70 -2.67
CA SER A 93 -2.76 5.28 -2.06
C SER A 93 -1.79 4.66 -3.08
N MET A 94 -0.85 3.84 -2.61
CA MET A 94 0.30 3.32 -3.34
C MET A 94 0.50 1.81 -3.14
N PHE A 95 -0.50 1.10 -2.60
CA PHE A 95 -0.40 -0.33 -2.29
C PHE A 95 -1.71 -1.10 -2.46
N ILE A 96 -1.61 -2.42 -2.62
CA ILE A 96 -2.71 -3.39 -2.60
C ILE A 96 -2.60 -4.25 -1.35
N MET A 97 -3.75 -4.53 -0.74
CA MET A 97 -3.88 -5.56 0.29
C MET A 97 -4.33 -6.87 -0.38
N ALA A 98 -3.45 -7.87 -0.40
CA ALA A 98 -3.73 -9.19 -0.93
C ALA A 98 -3.84 -10.20 0.21
N LYS A 99 -4.94 -10.96 0.26
CA LYS A 99 -5.11 -12.03 1.23
C LYS A 99 -4.38 -13.28 0.73
N LEU A 100 -3.61 -13.91 1.60
CA LEU A 100 -2.88 -15.13 1.30
C LEU A 100 -3.74 -16.36 1.59
N ASN A 101 -3.86 -17.25 0.61
CA ASN A 101 -4.42 -18.57 0.79
C ASN A 101 -3.30 -19.60 1.05
N LEU A 102 -2.98 -19.75 2.34
CA LEU A 102 -1.93 -20.67 2.79
C LEU A 102 -2.19 -22.13 2.41
N SER A 103 -3.44 -22.55 2.18
CA SER A 103 -3.72 -23.95 1.81
C SER A 103 -3.19 -24.33 0.43
N LEU A 104 -2.81 -23.34 -0.38
CA LEU A 104 -2.24 -23.52 -1.71
C LEU A 104 -0.72 -23.41 -1.72
N LEU A 105 -0.08 -23.28 -0.55
CA LEU A 105 1.33 -23.01 -0.41
C LEU A 105 1.98 -24.06 0.50
N GLU A 106 2.92 -24.82 -0.04
CA GLU A 106 3.59 -25.85 0.73
C GLU A 106 4.77 -25.29 1.51
N GLY A 107 4.89 -25.71 2.77
CA GLY A 107 5.95 -25.27 3.67
C GLY A 107 5.87 -23.79 4.06
N ILE A 108 4.76 -23.09 3.81
CA ILE A 108 4.56 -21.69 4.21
C ILE A 108 3.54 -21.64 5.35
N ASN A 109 3.97 -21.14 6.51
CA ASN A 109 3.16 -21.19 7.73
C ASN A 109 2.23 -19.99 7.90
N ASP A 110 2.69 -18.80 7.52
CA ASP A 110 1.96 -17.53 7.63
C ASP A 110 2.52 -16.48 6.65
N ASP A 111 1.98 -15.25 6.72
CA ASP A 111 2.42 -14.12 5.90
C ASP A 111 3.87 -13.68 6.17
N MET A 112 4.36 -13.82 7.40
CA MET A 112 5.77 -13.50 7.72
C MET A 112 6.71 -14.48 7.05
N ASP A 113 6.42 -15.78 7.15
CA ASP A 113 7.20 -16.86 6.53
C ASP A 113 7.20 -16.72 5.00
N PHE A 114 6.03 -16.42 4.41
CA PHE A 114 5.92 -16.11 2.98
C PHE A 114 6.85 -14.97 2.57
N CYS A 115 6.76 -13.83 3.24
CA CYS A 115 7.58 -12.65 2.94
C CYS A 115 9.08 -12.92 3.11
N PHE A 116 9.46 -13.67 4.14
CA PHE A 116 10.86 -13.98 4.41
C PHE A 116 11.46 -14.90 3.35
N LYS A 117 10.74 -15.94 2.94
CA LYS A 117 11.18 -16.87 1.89
C LYS A 117 11.23 -16.20 0.52
N LEU A 118 10.20 -15.44 0.18
CA LEU A 118 10.17 -14.65 -1.06
C LEU A 118 11.37 -13.68 -1.13
N ALA A 119 11.69 -13.00 -0.03
CA ALA A 119 12.86 -12.11 0.00
C ALA A 119 14.18 -12.88 -0.14
N LYS A 120 14.27 -14.09 0.40
CA LYS A 120 15.49 -14.91 0.36
C LYS A 120 15.72 -15.55 -1.02
N GLU A 121 14.68 -16.11 -1.61
CA GLU A 121 14.75 -16.90 -2.84
C GLU A 121 14.63 -16.00 -4.07
N GLU A 122 13.69 -15.06 -4.01
CA GLU A 122 13.35 -14.18 -5.12
C GLU A 122 13.73 -12.73 -4.87
N SER A 123 14.50 -12.37 -3.83
CA SER A 123 14.92 -10.97 -3.58
C SER A 123 13.79 -9.92 -3.66
N VAL A 124 12.53 -10.33 -3.46
CA VAL A 124 11.36 -9.45 -3.48
C VAL A 124 10.91 -9.23 -2.05
N ILE A 125 10.89 -7.96 -1.64
CA ILE A 125 10.50 -7.57 -0.29
C ILE A 125 9.07 -7.04 -0.32
N ILE A 126 8.18 -7.71 0.41
CA ILE A 126 6.79 -7.32 0.62
C ILE A 126 6.55 -7.12 2.11
N LEU A 127 5.67 -6.19 2.47
CA LEU A 127 5.31 -5.99 3.87
C LEU A 127 4.26 -7.04 4.29
N PRO A 128 4.55 -7.88 5.30
CA PRO A 128 3.59 -8.82 5.84
C PRO A 128 2.47 -8.08 6.60
N GLY A 129 1.23 -8.49 6.37
CA GLY A 129 0.02 -7.84 6.85
C GLY A 129 -0.12 -7.87 8.37
N ILE A 130 0.46 -8.86 9.05
CA ILE A 130 0.45 -8.94 10.51
C ILE A 130 1.09 -7.70 11.16
N THR A 131 2.04 -7.04 10.48
CA THR A 131 2.67 -5.78 10.95
C THR A 131 1.71 -4.60 11.00
N VAL A 132 0.59 -4.69 10.26
CA VAL A 132 -0.50 -3.71 10.25
C VAL A 132 -1.81 -4.31 10.78
N GLY A 133 -1.73 -5.42 11.52
CA GLY A 133 -2.87 -6.03 12.21
C GLY A 133 -3.72 -6.99 11.38
N LEU A 134 -3.26 -7.41 10.19
CA LEU A 134 -4.00 -8.29 9.29
C LEU A 134 -3.26 -9.60 9.04
N LYS A 135 -3.57 -10.63 9.84
CA LYS A 135 -2.95 -11.97 9.74
C LYS A 135 -3.21 -12.62 8.37
N ASN A 136 -2.17 -13.20 7.76
CA ASN A 136 -2.22 -13.84 6.44
C ASN A 136 -2.63 -12.88 5.31
N TRP A 137 -2.24 -11.61 5.42
CA TRP A 137 -2.36 -10.63 4.34
C TRP A 137 -0.98 -10.11 3.95
N LEU A 138 -0.90 -9.51 2.77
CA LEU A 138 0.30 -8.86 2.27
C LEU A 138 -0.04 -7.44 1.84
N ARG A 139 0.85 -6.49 2.13
CA ARG A 139 0.78 -5.12 1.63
C ARG A 139 1.82 -4.92 0.54
N ILE A 140 1.38 -4.99 -0.71
CA ILE A 140 2.23 -4.92 -1.91
C ILE A 140 2.21 -3.49 -2.44
N THR A 141 3.37 -2.84 -2.51
CA THR A 141 3.49 -1.46 -3.00
C THR A 141 3.69 -1.47 -4.52
N PHE A 142 2.96 -0.63 -5.24
CA PHE A 142 3.08 -0.48 -6.69
C PHE A 142 3.63 0.89 -7.11
N ALA A 143 3.93 1.79 -6.16
CA ALA A 143 4.58 3.07 -6.42
C ALA A 143 6.09 2.93 -6.68
N ILE A 144 6.43 2.14 -7.69
CA ILE A 144 7.79 1.92 -8.19
C ILE A 144 7.79 2.04 -9.72
N GLU A 145 8.95 1.96 -10.36
CA GLU A 145 9.03 1.97 -11.82
C GLU A 145 8.23 0.79 -12.41
N PRO A 146 7.42 0.99 -13.48
CA PRO A 146 6.60 -0.07 -14.07
C PRO A 146 7.39 -1.33 -14.46
N SER A 147 8.61 -1.16 -14.97
CA SER A 147 9.52 -2.28 -15.31
C SER A 147 9.88 -3.12 -14.08
N SER A 148 10.19 -2.46 -12.96
CA SER A 148 10.49 -3.10 -11.67
C SER A 148 9.26 -3.76 -11.05
N LEU A 149 8.08 -3.18 -11.27
CA LEU A 149 6.81 -3.75 -10.82
C LEU A 149 6.50 -5.07 -11.54
N GLU A 150 6.62 -5.09 -12.87
CA GLU A 150 6.41 -6.30 -13.67
C GLU A 150 7.43 -7.40 -13.33
N ASP A 151 8.71 -7.04 -13.17
CA ASP A 151 9.74 -7.98 -12.73
C ASP A 151 9.41 -8.57 -11.36
N GLY A 152 9.09 -7.73 -10.38
CA GLY A 152 8.72 -8.16 -9.04
C GLY A 152 7.50 -9.07 -9.02
N LEU A 153 6.46 -8.75 -9.80
CA LEU A 153 5.26 -9.58 -9.94
C LEU A 153 5.56 -10.93 -10.62
N GLY A 154 6.43 -10.94 -11.63
CA GLY A 154 6.90 -12.17 -12.28
C GLY A 154 7.64 -13.09 -11.30
N ARG A 155 8.47 -12.53 -10.43
CA ARG A 155 9.20 -13.29 -9.40
C ARG A 155 8.28 -13.82 -8.29
N ILE A 156 7.28 -13.04 -7.89
CA ILE A 156 6.21 -13.54 -6.98
C ILE A 156 5.48 -14.74 -7.61
N GLN A 157 5.17 -14.65 -8.90
CA GLN A 157 4.52 -15.74 -9.62
C GLN A 157 5.42 -16.99 -9.72
N ALA A 158 6.72 -16.82 -9.97
CA ALA A 158 7.70 -17.91 -9.96
C ALA A 158 7.77 -18.61 -8.59
N PHE A 159 7.89 -17.83 -7.52
CA PHE A 159 7.89 -18.34 -6.14
C PHE A 159 6.62 -19.15 -5.82
N TYR A 160 5.45 -18.67 -6.25
CA TYR A 160 4.20 -19.41 -6.10
C TYR A 160 4.24 -20.77 -6.81
N PHE A 161 4.74 -20.83 -8.05
CA PHE A 161 4.82 -22.07 -8.80
C PHE A 161 5.75 -23.09 -8.14
N GLU A 162 6.89 -22.65 -7.60
CA GLU A 162 7.80 -23.52 -6.85
C GLU A 162 7.15 -24.02 -5.54
N ALA A 163 6.51 -23.12 -4.79
CA ALA A 163 5.81 -23.46 -3.55
C ALA A 163 4.57 -24.37 -3.75
N CYS A 164 4.09 -24.55 -4.98
CA CYS A 164 3.00 -25.46 -5.33
C CYS A 164 3.46 -26.84 -5.84
N GLN A 165 4.74 -27.00 -6.20
CA GLN A 165 5.18 -28.13 -7.03
C GLN A 165 5.24 -29.50 -6.33
N GLU A 166 5.10 -29.61 -5.01
CA GLU A 166 5.03 -30.91 -4.34
C GLU A 166 3.65 -31.59 -4.46
N VAL A 167 2.56 -30.81 -4.61
CA VAL A 167 1.23 -31.34 -4.96
C VAL A 167 1.22 -31.95 -6.37
N LEU A 168 1.93 -31.34 -7.32
CA LEU A 168 2.11 -31.86 -8.69
C LEU A 168 3.03 -33.09 -8.74
N ARG A 169 4.07 -33.16 -7.89
CA ARG A 169 4.86 -34.40 -7.73
C ARG A 169 3.98 -35.56 -7.28
N PHE A 170 3.02 -35.36 -6.38
CA PHE A 170 2.10 -36.41 -5.97
C PHE A 170 1.18 -36.90 -7.11
N ILE A 171 0.71 -35.97 -7.96
CA ILE A 171 -0.10 -36.29 -9.15
C ILE A 171 0.72 -37.03 -10.20
N PHE A 172 1.94 -36.57 -10.51
CA PHE A 172 2.82 -37.25 -11.46
C PHE A 172 3.29 -38.62 -10.95
N HIS A 173 3.65 -38.74 -9.67
CA HIS A 173 4.11 -40.01 -9.09
C HIS A 173 2.99 -41.05 -8.96
N SER A 174 1.74 -40.62 -8.74
CA SER A 174 0.58 -41.53 -8.75
C SER A 174 0.19 -41.98 -10.16
N ARG A 175 0.43 -41.16 -11.19
CA ARG A 175 0.12 -41.52 -12.59
C ARG A 175 1.08 -42.57 -13.16
N TYR A 176 2.35 -42.58 -12.74
CA TYR A 176 3.33 -43.59 -13.13
C TYR A 176 3.29 -44.89 -12.31
N LYS A 177 2.45 -44.98 -11.26
CA LYS A 177 2.27 -46.20 -10.45
C LYS A 177 1.06 -47.04 -10.84
N ILE A 178 0.21 -46.56 -11.76
CA ILE A 178 -1.00 -47.26 -12.24
C ILE A 178 -0.73 -48.01 -13.57
N GLU A 179 0.47 -47.88 -14.14
CA GLU A 179 0.89 -48.61 -15.36
C GLU A 179 1.99 -49.66 -15.12
N LEU A 180 2.11 -50.21 -13.90
CA LEU A 180 2.95 -51.38 -13.58
C LEU A 180 2.14 -52.49 -12.90
#